data_AF-A0A1G5SCZ1-F1
#
_entry.id   AF-A0A1G5SCZ1-F1
#
_cell.length_a   1.000
_cell.length_b   1.000
_cell.length_c   1.000
_cell.angle_alpha   90.00
_cell.angle_beta   90.00
_cell.angle_gamma   90.00
#
_symmetry.space_group_name_H-M   'P 1'
#
loop_
_entity.id
_entity.type
_entity.pdbx_description
1 polymer ?
#
loop_
_entity_poly.entity_id
_entity_poly.type
_entity_poly.pdbx_seq_one_letter_code
_entity_poly.pdbx_strand_id
1 'polypeptide(L)'
;MAMVFCRNCGKEIKKTANICTYCKTSWFSKKHENPAIPDGIKGWSWGAFTFNGIWAIGNRTWVGLLSFIPIVGIIMCVILGIKGREWAWRNKEWESIEHFNRVQKKWSFWGGVLIITVISLDIASAFLAVPAYQDYVQQTKNNMNLNQNYK
;
A
#
# COMPACT_ATOMS: atom_id res chain seq x y z
N MET A 1 39.78 -13.28 -21.37
CA MET A 1 39.00 -13.71 -20.18
C MET A 1 38.89 -12.52 -19.25
N ALA A 2 37.70 -12.13 -18.80
CA ALA A 2 37.55 -10.95 -17.93
C ALA A 2 38.13 -11.24 -16.53
N MET A 3 39.00 -10.36 -16.07
CA MET A 3 39.64 -10.42 -14.75
C MET A 3 39.03 -9.35 -13.84
N VAL A 4 38.95 -9.63 -12.54
CA VAL A 4 38.46 -8.69 -11.51
C VAL A 4 39.37 -8.76 -10.28
N PHE A 5 39.48 -7.67 -9.53
CA PHE A 5 40.27 -7.62 -8.31
C PHE A 5 39.48 -8.07 -7.08
N CYS A 6 40.14 -8.86 -6.22
CA CYS A 6 39.56 -9.35 -4.99
C CYS A 6 39.56 -8.27 -3.87
N ARG A 7 38.46 -7.54 -3.61
CA ARG A 7 38.14 -6.68 -2.43
C ARG A 7 38.69 -7.12 -1.06
N ASN A 8 38.87 -8.42 -0.78
CA ASN A 8 39.43 -8.85 0.50
C ASN A 8 40.97 -8.86 0.54
N CYS A 9 41.65 -9.26 -0.53
CA CYS A 9 43.10 -9.45 -0.56
C CYS A 9 43.83 -8.75 -1.71
N GLY A 10 43.11 -7.95 -2.52
CA GLY A 10 43.63 -7.16 -3.63
C GLY A 10 44.11 -7.92 -4.86
N LYS A 11 44.03 -9.25 -4.90
CA LYS A 11 44.60 -10.05 -6.01
C LYS A 11 43.65 -10.20 -7.20
N GLU A 12 44.20 -10.26 -8.41
CA GLU A 12 43.42 -10.53 -9.62
C GLU A 12 42.90 -11.97 -9.63
N ILE A 13 41.61 -12.11 -9.94
CA ILE A 13 40.94 -13.40 -10.07
C ILE A 13 40.10 -13.44 -11.35
N LYS A 14 39.79 -14.66 -11.81
CA LYS A 14 38.88 -14.86 -12.94
C LYS A 14 37.49 -14.38 -12.55
N LYS A 15 36.81 -13.64 -13.43
CA LYS A 15 35.41 -13.17 -13.21
C LYS A 15 34.42 -14.33 -12.96
N THR A 16 34.73 -15.54 -13.41
CA THR A 16 33.92 -16.74 -13.21
C THR A 16 34.25 -17.50 -11.92
N ALA A 17 35.24 -17.06 -11.14
CA ALA A 17 35.62 -17.74 -9.90
C ALA A 17 34.64 -17.40 -8.76
N ASN A 18 33.99 -18.42 -8.20
CA ASN A 18 33.08 -18.28 -7.06
C ASN A 18 33.81 -18.02 -5.73
N ILE A 19 35.07 -18.44 -5.65
CA ILE A 19 35.93 -18.36 -4.47
C ILE A 19 37.28 -17.78 -4.91
N CYS A 20 37.82 -16.84 -4.12
CA CYS A 20 39.17 -16.34 -4.36
C CYS A 20 40.19 -17.44 -4.05
N THR A 21 41.03 -17.79 -5.03
CA THR A 21 42.05 -18.83 -4.87
C THR A 21 43.12 -18.47 -3.82
N TYR A 22 43.28 -17.19 -3.51
CA TYR A 22 44.30 -16.71 -2.58
C TYR A 22 43.83 -16.62 -1.13
N CYS A 23 42.73 -15.89 -0.88
CA CYS A 23 42.22 -15.70 0.49
C CYS A 23 41.04 -16.60 0.84
N LYS A 24 40.60 -17.47 -0.08
CA LYS A 24 39.52 -18.45 0.11
C LYS A 24 38.15 -17.85 0.47
N THR A 25 37.95 -16.54 0.32
CA THR A 25 36.65 -15.89 0.52
C THR A 25 35.78 -16.05 -0.72
N SER A 26 34.47 -16.25 -0.54
CA SER A 26 33.52 -16.24 -1.65
C SER A 26 33.33 -14.83 -2.20
N TRP A 27 33.31 -14.73 -3.53
CA TRP A 27 33.23 -13.49 -4.29
C TRP A 27 31.83 -13.17 -4.79
N PHE A 28 31.07 -14.22 -5.05
CA PHE A 28 29.67 -14.09 -5.39
C PHE A 28 28.89 -13.77 -4.13
N SER A 29 28.50 -12.49 -4.08
CA SER A 29 27.33 -12.01 -3.37
C SER A 29 26.32 -13.14 -3.24
N LYS A 30 25.82 -13.39 -2.03
CA LYS A 30 24.52 -14.04 -1.87
C LYS A 30 23.62 -13.43 -2.93
N LYS A 31 23.22 -14.19 -3.94
CA LYS A 31 22.06 -13.84 -4.76
C LYS A 31 21.00 -13.58 -3.70
N HIS A 32 20.50 -12.36 -3.61
CA HIS A 32 19.33 -12.08 -2.78
C HIS A 32 18.17 -12.80 -3.49
N GLU A 33 18.15 -14.13 -3.38
CA GLU A 33 16.97 -14.91 -3.68
C GLU A 33 15.90 -14.33 -2.78
N ASN A 34 14.86 -13.80 -3.39
CA ASN A 34 13.71 -13.32 -2.66
C ASN A 34 13.18 -14.55 -1.94
N PRO A 35 13.33 -14.66 -0.60
CA PRO A 35 12.96 -15.88 0.09
C PRO A 35 11.52 -16.19 -0.25
N ALA A 36 11.26 -17.45 -0.59
CA ALA A 36 9.92 -17.90 -0.90
C ALA A 36 8.98 -17.42 0.20
N ILE A 37 7.90 -16.76 -0.19
CA ILE A 37 6.96 -16.23 0.79
C ILE A 37 6.18 -17.42 1.34
N PRO A 38 6.21 -17.65 2.65
CA PRO A 38 5.47 -18.75 3.24
C PRO A 38 3.96 -18.55 3.05
N ASP A 39 3.24 -19.65 3.06
CA ASP A 39 1.79 -19.64 2.98
C ASP A 39 1.19 -18.85 4.17
N GLY A 40 0.05 -18.18 3.93
CA GLY A 40 -0.62 -17.35 4.93
C GLY A 40 -0.13 -15.90 5.04
N ILE A 41 0.92 -15.51 4.32
CA ILE A 41 1.36 -14.10 4.22
C ILE A 41 0.58 -13.34 3.16
N LYS A 42 0.43 -13.95 1.97
CA LYS A 42 -0.27 -13.35 0.84
C LYS A 42 -1.76 -13.20 1.14
N GLY A 43 -2.35 -12.16 0.56
CA GLY A 43 -3.78 -11.89 0.67
C GLY A 43 -4.05 -10.39 0.68
N TRP A 44 -5.34 -10.05 0.63
CA TRP A 44 -5.78 -8.67 0.69
C TRP A 44 -5.40 -8.01 2.02
N SER A 45 -5.05 -6.73 1.95
CA SER A 45 -4.67 -5.88 3.07
C SER A 45 -5.62 -4.69 3.19
N TRP A 46 -6.67 -4.84 4.00
CA TRP A 46 -7.57 -3.73 4.31
C TRP A 46 -6.83 -2.55 4.94
N GLY A 47 -5.82 -2.83 5.76
CA GLY A 47 -4.99 -1.77 6.34
C GLY A 47 -4.20 -0.97 5.30
N ALA A 48 -3.56 -1.66 4.33
CA ALA A 48 -2.77 -1.00 3.31
C ALA A 48 -3.63 -0.22 2.31
N PHE A 49 -4.79 -0.77 1.95
CA PHE A 49 -5.76 -0.13 1.06
C PHE A 49 -6.42 1.11 1.70
N THR A 50 -6.73 1.07 2.99
CA THR A 50 -7.42 2.18 3.66
C THR A 50 -6.47 3.27 4.10
N PHE A 51 -5.35 2.91 4.74
CA PHE A 51 -4.43 3.88 5.34
C PHE A 51 -3.25 4.26 4.44
N ASN A 52 -3.10 3.61 3.29
CA ASN A 52 -2.18 4.02 2.22
C ASN A 52 -0.75 4.28 2.73
N GLY A 53 -0.23 5.50 2.53
CA GLY A 53 1.08 5.94 3.00
C GLY A 53 1.30 5.79 4.51
N ILE A 54 0.27 5.94 5.35
CA ILE A 54 0.39 5.80 6.81
C ILE A 54 0.73 4.34 7.17
N TRP A 55 0.00 3.40 6.58
CA TRP A 55 0.31 1.97 6.73
C TRP A 55 1.67 1.65 6.11
N ALA A 56 2.02 2.27 4.99
CA ALA A 56 3.28 2.06 4.28
C ALA A 56 4.49 2.42 5.15
N ILE A 57 4.44 3.54 5.88
CA ILE A 57 5.48 3.96 6.84
C ILE A 57 5.64 2.92 7.94
N GLY A 58 4.54 2.50 8.58
CA GLY A 58 4.56 1.52 9.67
C GLY A 58 5.10 0.14 9.26
N ASN A 59 5.04 -0.18 7.97
CA ASN A 59 5.47 -1.45 7.39
C ASN A 59 6.72 -1.34 6.49
N ARG A 60 7.41 -0.18 6.50
CA ARG A 60 8.60 0.10 5.68
C ARG A 60 8.41 -0.14 4.17
N THR A 61 7.19 0.04 3.68
CA THR A 61 6.82 -0.15 2.27
C THR A 61 6.84 1.18 1.53
N TRP A 62 8.02 1.77 1.34
CA TRP A 62 8.18 3.15 0.86
C TRP A 62 7.52 3.46 -0.49
N VAL A 63 7.42 2.47 -1.39
CA VAL A 63 6.66 2.61 -2.64
C VAL A 63 5.20 2.98 -2.40
N GLY A 64 4.65 2.63 -1.24
CA GLY A 64 3.30 3.00 -0.82
C GLY A 64 3.09 4.50 -0.64
N LEU A 65 4.15 5.30 -0.48
CA LEU A 65 4.04 6.77 -0.41
C LEU A 65 3.57 7.41 -1.73
N LEU A 66 3.67 6.68 -2.85
CA LEU A 66 3.07 7.09 -4.12
C LEU A 66 1.55 7.27 -4.02
N SER A 67 0.90 6.74 -2.96
CA SER A 67 -0.51 7.00 -2.65
C SER A 67 -0.86 8.48 -2.47
N PHE A 68 0.11 9.34 -2.15
CA PHE A 68 -0.12 10.77 -1.96
C PHE A 68 -0.12 11.57 -3.26
N ILE A 69 0.26 10.96 -4.39
CA ILE A 69 0.22 11.61 -5.69
C ILE A 69 -1.21 11.49 -6.25
N PRO A 70 -1.86 12.58 -6.68
CA PRO A 70 -3.20 12.50 -7.28
C PRO A 70 -3.24 11.55 -8.49
N ILE A 71 -4.37 10.87 -8.69
CA ILE A 71 -4.61 9.86 -9.75
C ILE A 71 -3.75 8.59 -9.60
N VAL A 72 -2.43 8.72 -9.58
CA VAL A 72 -1.48 7.62 -9.30
C VAL A 72 -1.81 6.96 -7.96
N GLY A 73 -2.17 7.78 -6.98
CA GLY A 73 -2.46 7.31 -5.64
C GLY A 73 -3.64 6.36 -5.59
N ILE A 74 -4.69 6.59 -6.39
CA ILE A 74 -5.87 5.71 -6.47
C ILE A 74 -5.45 4.31 -6.92
N ILE A 75 -4.63 4.23 -7.96
CA ILE A 75 -4.07 2.95 -8.45
C ILE A 75 -3.19 2.33 -7.37
N MET A 76 -2.36 3.14 -6.72
CA MET A 76 -1.45 2.68 -5.67
C MET A 76 -2.19 2.11 -4.46
N CYS A 77 -3.33 2.67 -4.05
CA CYS A 77 -4.17 2.14 -2.98
C CYS A 77 -4.60 0.69 -3.26
N VAL A 78 -5.03 0.42 -4.50
CA VAL A 78 -5.44 -0.94 -4.92
C VAL A 78 -4.24 -1.88 -4.95
N ILE A 79 -3.10 -1.44 -5.50
CA ILE A 79 -1.87 -2.24 -5.52
C ILE A 79 -1.41 -2.57 -4.10
N LEU A 80 -1.50 -1.60 -3.17
CA LEU A 80 -1.22 -1.80 -1.75
C LEU A 80 -2.20 -2.80 -1.11
N GLY A 81 -3.48 -2.76 -1.48
CA GLY A 81 -4.45 -3.75 -1.07
C GLY A 81 -4.06 -5.18 -1.48
N ILE A 82 -3.59 -5.37 -2.71
CA ILE A 82 -3.25 -6.71 -3.25
C ILE A 82 -1.87 -7.19 -2.79
N LYS A 83 -0.85 -6.33 -2.90
CA LYS A 83 0.57 -6.69 -2.71
C LYS A 83 1.17 -6.17 -1.41
N GLY A 84 0.46 -5.30 -0.69
CA GLY A 84 1.00 -4.64 0.52
C GLY A 84 1.52 -5.65 1.53
N ARG A 85 0.76 -6.69 1.87
CA ARG A 85 1.22 -7.72 2.82
C ARG A 85 2.51 -8.41 2.37
N GLU A 86 2.63 -8.70 1.08
CA GLU A 86 3.83 -9.28 0.49
C GLU A 86 5.04 -8.36 0.66
N TRP A 87 4.86 -7.07 0.39
CA TRP A 87 5.91 -6.07 0.54
C TRP A 87 6.27 -5.82 2.01
N ALA A 88 5.30 -5.71 2.90
CA ALA A 88 5.52 -5.54 4.34
C ALA A 88 6.30 -6.71 4.94
N TRP A 89 6.02 -7.93 4.49
CA TRP A 89 6.76 -9.13 4.91
C TRP A 89 8.24 -9.05 4.50
N ARG A 90 8.52 -8.57 3.28
CA ARG A 90 9.89 -8.45 2.75
C ARG A 90 10.67 -7.26 3.32
N ASN A 91 9.99 -6.18 3.67
CA ASN A 91 10.63 -4.90 4.01
C ASN A 91 10.98 -4.74 5.51
N LYS A 92 10.44 -5.61 6.37
CA LYS A 92 10.60 -5.54 7.82
C LYS A 92 10.89 -6.92 8.39
N GLU A 93 11.68 -6.98 9.44
CA GLU A 93 11.90 -8.21 10.21
C GLU A 93 10.68 -8.49 11.10
N TRP A 94 10.24 -9.75 11.09
CA TRP A 94 9.11 -10.24 11.87
C TRP A 94 9.56 -11.47 12.66
N GLU A 95 9.18 -11.55 13.92
CA GLU A 95 9.56 -12.67 14.81
C GLU A 95 8.95 -14.00 14.33
N SER A 96 7.74 -13.96 13.77
CA SER A 96 7.05 -15.12 13.22
C SER A 96 5.92 -14.72 12.27
N ILE A 97 5.36 -15.68 11.54
CA ILE A 97 4.18 -15.49 10.68
C ILE A 97 2.97 -15.04 11.52
N GLU A 98 2.80 -15.59 12.73
CA GLU A 98 1.73 -15.26 13.65
C GLU A 98 1.86 -13.82 14.15
N HIS A 99 3.09 -13.37 14.45
CA HIS A 99 3.34 -11.98 14.80
C HIS A 99 2.96 -11.04 13.66
N PHE A 100 3.41 -11.33 12.43
CA PHE A 100 3.03 -10.55 11.26
C PHE A 100 1.51 -10.48 11.09
N ASN A 101 0.83 -11.63 11.09
CA ASN A 101 -0.61 -11.69 10.89
C ASN A 101 -1.39 -11.00 12.01
N ARG A 102 -0.91 -11.07 13.26
CA ARG A 102 -1.48 -10.31 14.38
C ARG A 102 -1.44 -8.80 14.13
N VAL A 103 -0.31 -8.29 13.64
CA VAL A 103 -0.16 -6.85 13.31
C VAL A 103 -1.01 -6.47 12.10
N GLN A 104 -0.98 -7.25 11.02
CA GLN A 104 -1.80 -6.99 9.83
C GLN A 104 -3.31 -7.07 10.12
N LYS A 105 -3.72 -7.95 11.05
CA LYS A 105 -5.11 -8.03 11.50
C LYS A 105 -5.56 -6.76 12.22
N LYS A 106 -4.71 -6.16 13.07
CA LYS A 106 -5.00 -4.88 13.72
C LYS A 106 -5.16 -3.75 12.69
N TRP A 107 -4.23 -3.66 11.74
CA TRP A 107 -4.33 -2.72 10.63
C TRP A 107 -5.61 -2.90 9.82
N SER A 108 -5.97 -4.14 9.52
CA SER A 108 -7.17 -4.47 8.75
C SER A 108 -8.46 -4.16 9.51
N PHE A 109 -8.48 -4.43 10.82
CA PHE A 109 -9.61 -4.11 11.69
C PHE A 109 -9.89 -2.61 11.69
N TRP A 110 -8.88 -1.79 11.99
CA TRP A 110 -9.05 -0.32 11.97
C TRP A 110 -9.35 0.22 10.58
N GLY A 111 -8.82 -0.40 9.52
CA GLY A 111 -9.14 -0.05 8.15
C GLY A 111 -10.61 -0.30 7.82
N GLY A 112 -11.16 -1.43 8.27
CA GLY A 112 -12.58 -1.76 8.13
C GLY A 112 -13.48 -0.82 8.94
N VAL A 113 -13.12 -0.53 10.20
CA VAL A 113 -13.86 0.43 11.04
C VAL A 113 -13.94 1.79 10.35
N LEU A 114 -12.82 2.32 9.84
CA LEU A 114 -12.81 3.62 9.18
C LEU A 114 -13.71 3.65 7.92
N ILE A 115 -13.65 2.60 7.08
CA ILE A 115 -14.53 2.48 5.91
C ILE A 115 -16.01 2.52 6.33
N ILE A 116 -16.39 1.72 7.32
CA ILE A 116 -17.78 1.65 7.80
C ILE A 116 -18.23 2.99 8.37
N THR A 117 -17.37 3.67 9.13
CA THR A 117 -17.67 4.99 9.70
C THR A 117 -17.90 6.03 8.60
N VAL A 118 -17.02 6.11 7.60
CA VAL A 118 -17.16 7.06 6.48
C VAL A 118 -18.44 6.80 5.70
N ILE A 119 -18.71 5.54 5.32
CA ILE A 119 -19.93 5.17 4.60
C ILE A 119 -21.19 5.54 5.41
N SER A 120 -21.18 5.26 6.71
CA SER A 120 -22.31 5.59 7.59
C SER A 120 -22.57 7.10 7.65
N LEU A 121 -21.50 7.90 7.72
CA LEU A 121 -21.60 9.36 7.72
C LEU A 121 -22.08 9.91 6.37
N ASP A 122 -21.60 9.37 5.27
CA ASP A 122 -22.03 9.76 3.93
C ASP A 122 -23.52 9.49 3.74
N ILE A 123 -23.99 8.30 4.13
CA ILE A 123 -25.43 7.95 4.07
C ILE A 123 -26.26 8.87 4.97
N ALA A 124 -25.83 9.11 6.21
CA ALA A 124 -26.54 10.01 7.12
C ALA A 124 -26.62 11.44 6.57
N SER A 125 -25.52 11.93 5.98
CA SER A 125 -25.48 13.26 5.35
C SER A 125 -26.42 13.36 4.16
N ALA A 126 -26.46 12.33 3.30
CA ALA A 126 -27.36 12.27 2.15
C ALA A 126 -28.83 12.23 2.57
N PHE A 127 -29.16 11.49 3.64
CA PHE A 127 -30.51 11.42 4.19
C PHE A 127 -31.03 12.80 4.62
N LEU A 128 -30.16 13.67 5.15
CA LEU A 128 -30.53 15.04 5.54
C LEU A 128 -30.50 16.01 4.34
N ALA A 129 -29.52 15.88 3.45
CA ALA A 129 -29.32 16.82 2.35
C ALA A 129 -30.34 16.65 1.22
N VAL A 130 -30.78 15.43 0.93
CA VAL A 130 -31.70 15.16 -0.19
C VAL A 130 -33.07 15.84 0.00
N PRO A 131 -33.77 15.72 1.16
CA PRO A 131 -35.04 16.42 1.36
C PRO A 131 -34.89 17.94 1.30
N ALA A 132 -33.85 18.50 1.94
CA ALA A 132 -33.57 19.94 1.89
C ALA A 132 -33.31 20.43 0.45
N TYR A 133 -32.61 19.62 -0.36
CA TYR A 133 -32.40 19.91 -1.77
C TYR A 133 -33.70 19.83 -2.57
N GLN A 134 -34.56 18.85 -2.30
CA GLN A 134 -35.87 18.72 -2.94
C GLN A 134 -36.76 19.95 -2.67
N ASP A 135 -36.81 20.41 -1.43
CA ASP A 135 -37.57 21.60 -1.04
C ASP A 135 -37.06 22.86 -1.74
N TYR A 136 -35.74 23.04 -1.81
CA TYR A 136 -35.11 24.15 -2.55
C TYR A 136 -35.50 24.14 -4.04
N VAL A 137 -35.44 22.97 -4.68
CA VAL A 137 -35.82 22.84 -6.10
C VAL A 137 -37.31 23.14 -6.29
N GLN A 138 -38.17 22.68 -5.38
CA GLN A 138 -39.62 22.92 -5.48
C GLN A 138 -39.97 24.40 -5.31
N GLN A 139 -39.37 25.09 -4.33
CA GLN A 139 -39.58 26.53 -4.13
C GLN A 139 -39.11 27.34 -5.36
N THR A 140 -37.97 26.97 -5.93
CA THR A 140 -37.43 27.64 -7.12
C THR A 140 -38.38 27.49 -8.32
N LYS A 141 -38.92 26.27 -8.55
CA LYS A 141 -39.93 26.03 -9.58
C LYS A 141 -41.20 26.87 -9.36
N ASN A 142 -41.69 26.92 -8.12
CA ASN A 142 -42.87 27.71 -7.78
C ASN A 142 -42.66 29.20 -8.07
N ASN A 143 -41.51 29.75 -7.69
CA ASN A 143 -41.16 31.16 -7.94
C ASN A 143 -41.03 31.49 -9.43
N MET A 144 -40.45 30.59 -10.23
CA MET A 144 -40.38 30.75 -11.69
C MET A 144 -41.76 30.76 -12.33
N ASN A 145 -42.64 29.82 -11.94
CA ASN A 145 -44.01 29.75 -12.43
C ASN A 145 -44.81 31.01 -12.08
N LEU A 146 -44.65 31.52 -10.85
CA LEU A 146 -45.27 32.78 -10.44
C LEU A 146 -44.82 33.93 -11.34
N ASN A 147 -43.51 34.12 -11.52
CA ASN A 147 -42.97 35.19 -12.37
C ASN A 147 -43.41 35.10 -13.84
N GLN A 148 -43.65 33.90 -14.36
CA GLN A 148 -44.17 33.71 -15.71
C GLN A 148 -45.65 34.11 -15.82
N ASN A 149 -46.45 33.88 -14.78
CA ASN A 149 -47.87 34.27 -14.77
C ASN A 149 -48.09 35.78 -14.61
N TYR A 150 -47.10 36.54 -14.13
CA TYR A 150 -47.16 38.00 -13.98
C TYR A 150 -46.65 38.77 -15.23
N LYS A 151 -46.19 38.07 -16.27
CA LYS A 151 -45.81 38.65 -17.57
C LYS A 151 -46.91 38.46 -18.59
#